data_AF-A0A832XJ02-F1
#
_entry.id   AF-A0A832XJ02-F1
#
_cell.length_a   1.000
_cell.length_b   1.000
_cell.length_c   1.000
_cell.angle_alpha   90.00
_cell.angle_beta   90.00
_cell.angle_gamma   90.00
#
_symmetry.space_group_name_H-M   'P 1'
#
loop_
_entity.id
_entity.type
_entity.pdbx_description
1 polymer ?
#
loop_
_entity_poly.entity_id
_entity_poly.type
_entity_poly.pdbx_seq_one_letter_code
_entity_poly.pdbx_strand_id
1 'polypeptide(L)' 'MGLKEKIEEYKRILLIAKKPTSFEFKTILKITGIGVIIIGIIGFIIRIIAATVK' A
#
# COMPACT_ATOMS: atom_id res chain seq x y z
N MET A 1 32.30 7.55 -7.45
CA MET A 1 31.28 7.37 -6.40
C MET A 1 31.11 5.88 -6.17
N GLY A 2 31.64 5.37 -5.06
CA GLY A 2 31.66 3.93 -4.78
C GLY A 2 30.35 3.44 -4.17
N LEU A 3 30.10 2.12 -4.22
CA LEU A 3 28.93 1.48 -3.59
C LEU A 3 28.80 1.80 -2.09
N LYS A 4 29.92 1.99 -1.39
CA LYS A 4 29.94 2.41 0.03
C LYS A 4 29.26 3.75 0.27
N GLU A 5 29.53 4.76 -0.57
CA GLU A 5 28.90 6.09 -0.44
C GLU A 5 27.39 6.02 -0.65
N LYS A 6 26.92 5.21 -1.61
CA LYS A 6 25.48 5.06 -1.88
C LYS A 6 24.74 4.42 -0.72
N ILE A 7 25.33 3.41 -0.07
CA ILE A 7 24.73 2.78 1.12
C ILE A 7 24.64 3.80 2.28
N GLU A 8 25.67 4.62 2.47
CA GLU A 8 25.68 5.67 3.49
C GLU A 8 24.60 6.75 3.22
N GLU A 9 24.41 7.13 1.96
CA GLU A 9 23.33 8.02 1.53
C GLU A 9 21.94 7.42 1.82
N TYR A 10 21.69 6.16 1.45
CA TYR A 10 20.41 5.50 1.72
C TYR A 10 20.12 5.39 3.21
N LYS A 11 21.14 5.11 4.03
CA LYS A 11 21.01 5.06 5.48
C LYS A 11 20.61 6.41 6.06
N ARG A 12 21.19 7.52 5.57
CA ARG A 12 20.77 8.87 5.96
C ARG A 12 19.31 9.16 5.59
N ILE A 13 18.88 8.77 4.39
CA ILE A 13 17.49 8.97 3.95
C ILE A 13 16.51 8.23 4.87
N LEU A 14 16.80 6.97 5.23
CA LEU A 14 15.97 6.18 6.14
C LEU A 14 15.90 6.77 7.56
N LEU A 15 16.98 7.41 8.02
CA LEU A 15 17.01 8.09 9.33
C LEU A 15 16.22 9.40 9.33
N ILE A 16 16.14 10.11 8.19
CA ILE A 16 15.39 11.36 8.03
C ILE A 16 13.89 11.08 7.81
N ALA A 17 13.53 9.91 7.30
CA ALA A 17 12.15 9.52 7.08
C ALA A 17 11.35 9.50 8.41
N LYS A 18 10.31 10.33 8.49
CA LYS A 18 9.44 10.41 9.67
C LYS A 18 8.60 9.15 9.80
N LYS A 19 8.73 8.43 10.92
CA LYS A 19 7.83 7.33 11.26
C LYS A 19 6.40 7.89 11.43
N PRO A 20 5.39 7.33 10.74
CA PRO A 20 4.01 7.81 10.85
C PRO A 20 3.50 7.64 12.28
N THR A 21 2.67 8.56 12.73
CA THR A 21 1.99 8.43 14.02
C THR A 21 0.92 7.34 13.95
N SER A 22 0.62 6.70 15.09
CA SER A 22 -0.41 5.64 15.15
C SER A 22 -1.80 6.11 14.70
N PHE A 23 -2.08 7.41 14.77
CA PHE A 23 -3.33 7.99 14.27
C PHE A 23 -3.35 8.10 12.74
N GLU A 24 -2.32 8.71 12.14
CA GLU A 24 -2.18 8.81 10.68
C GLU A 24 -2.22 7.43 10.01
N PHE A 25 -1.49 6.47 10.59
CA PHE A 25 -1.47 5.09 10.09
C PHE A 25 -2.86 4.45 10.10
N LYS A 26 -3.61 4.57 11.22
CA LYS A 26 -4.96 4.01 11.32
C LYS A 26 -5.93 4.67 10.34
N THR A 27 -5.81 5.97 10.12
CA THR A 27 -6.66 6.71 9.18
C THR A 27 -6.43 6.23 7.75
N ILE A 28 -5.16 6.16 7.32
CA ILE A 28 -4.80 5.67 5.97
C ILE A 28 -5.20 4.20 5.81
N LEU A 29 -4.97 3.37 6.83
CA LEU A 29 -5.35 1.96 6.82
C LEU A 29 -6.86 1.77 6.62
N LYS A 30 -7.69 2.54 7.33
CA LYS A 30 -9.15 2.46 7.18
C LYS A 30 -9.61 2.85 5.78
N ILE A 31 -9.11 3.97 5.25
CA ILE A 31 -9.49 4.47 3.93
C ILE A 31 -9.05 3.48 2.84
N THR A 32 -7.80 3.02 2.90
CA THR A 32 -7.25 2.06 1.94
C THR A 32 -7.97 0.71 2.03
N GLY A 33 -8.25 0.24 3.26
CA GLY A 33 -8.98 -1.00 3.49
C GLY A 33 -10.39 -0.97 2.88
N ILE A 34 -11.11 0.14 3.04
CA ILE A 34 -12.43 0.33 2.40
C ILE A 34 -12.29 0.31 0.87
N GLY A 35 -11.29 0.99 0.31
CA GLY A 35 -11.05 1.00 -1.14
C GLY A 35 -10.78 -0.39 -1.71
N VAL A 36 -9.94 -1.19 -1.05
CA VAL A 36 -9.62 -2.56 -1.46
C VAL A 36 -10.87 -3.46 -1.40
N ILE A 37 -11.69 -3.33 -0.36
CA ILE A 37 -12.94 -4.10 -0.23
C ILE A 37 -13.89 -3.77 -1.38
N ILE A 38 -14.09 -2.49 -1.69
CA ILE A 38 -14.97 -2.06 -2.79
C ILE A 38 -14.51 -2.64 -4.13
N ILE A 39 -13.22 -2.50 -4.46
CA ILE A 39 -12.65 -3.02 -5.70
C ILE A 39 -12.75 -4.55 -5.75
N GLY A 40 -12.49 -5.22 -4.63
CA GLY A 40 -12.62 -6.67 -4.50
C GLY A 40 -14.04 -7.16 -4.74
N ILE A 41 -15.06 -6.49 -4.17
CA ILE A 41 -16.48 -6.82 -4.38
C ILE A 41 -16.86 -6.62 -5.85
N ILE A 42 -16.44 -5.52 -6.48
CA ILE A 42 -16.72 -5.26 -7.89
C ILE A 42 -16.11 -6.36 -8.77
N GLY A 43 -14.83 -6.69 -8.56
CA GLY A 43 -14.18 -7.78 -9.28
C GLY A 43 -14.83 -9.15 -9.04
N PHE A 44 -15.30 -9.39 -7.81
CA PHE A 44 -16.01 -10.61 -7.45
C PHE A 44 -17.36 -10.72 -8.17
N ILE A 45 -18.14 -9.65 -8.24
CA ILE A 45 -19.41 -9.60 -8.98
C ILE A 45 -19.18 -9.88 -10.46
N ILE A 46 -18.17 -9.24 -11.08
CA ILE A 46 -17.82 -9.49 -12.48
C ILE A 46 -17.47 -10.97 -12.68
N ARG A 47 -16.70 -11.57 -11.77
CA ARG A 47 -16.33 -12.98 -11.85
C ARG A 47 -17.54 -13.91 -11.72
N ILE A 48 -18.49 -13.61 -10.83
CA ILE A 48 -19.72 -14.39 -10.68
C ILE A 48 -20.54 -14.34 -11.97
N ILE A 49 -20.80 -13.15 -12.50
CA ILE A 49 -21.57 -12.99 -13.73
C ILE A 49 -20.89 -13.73 -14.89
N ALA A 50 -19.57 -13.56 -15.04
CA ALA A 50 -18.80 -14.27 -16.05
C ALA A 50 -18.79 -15.80 -15.85
N ALA A 51 -18.93 -16.29 -14.62
CA ALA A 51 -19.00 -17.71 -14.32
C ALA A 51 -20.38 -18.32 -14.58
N THR A 52 -21.47 -17.56 -14.36
CA THR A 52 -22.86 -18.00 -14.55
C THR A 52 -23.30 -17.95 -16.02
N VAL A 53 -22.68 -17.12 -16.85
CA VAL A 53 -23.02 -16.97 -18.28
C VAL A 53 -22.38 -18.06 -19.16
N LYS A 54 -21.66 -19.03 -18.57
CA LYS A 54 -21.15 -20.23 -19.24
C LYS A 54 -21.91 -21.46 -18.79
#